data_AF-A0A9E0AJ25-F1
#
_entry.id   AF-A0A9E0AJ25-F1
#
_cell.length_a   1.000
_cell.length_b   1.000
_cell.length_c   1.000
_cell.angle_alpha   90.00
_cell.angle_beta   90.00
_cell.angle_gamma   90.00
#
_symmetry.space_group_name_H-M   'P 1'
#
loop_
_entity.id
_entity.type
_entity.pdbx_description
1 polymer ?
#
loop_
_entity_poly.entity_id
_entity_poly.type
_entity_poly.pdbx_seq_one_letter_code
_entity_poly.pdbx_strand_id
1 'polypeptide(L)'
;MMDSYRQFQEGAFSWFFSKNPNLVGKYTNVSELKNWNEWRSLNTQQKEVIGNLAGVDLNALAETNTNLEKLVNAHKRWPIGIYAIFWGSEFGGGTWTCNIFVGESLYLAGKNTVNGDGKYYSAMQIHNNGGPFKAVAAKDLKRGHIVTMHDGSHTEIVTKTPLKFLLADDGFCSIGGGRSLDEMGVVKCDSSSTFSGDREINNSNNKYHSV
;
A
#
# COMPACT_ATOMS: atom_id res chain seq x y z
N MET A 1 -1.58 0.93 9.46
CA MET A 1 -1.19 1.21 8.06
C MET A 1 -1.64 0.08 7.15
N MET A 2 -1.20 -1.18 7.36
CA MET A 2 -1.69 -2.30 6.55
C MET A 2 -3.22 -2.48 6.59
N ASP A 3 -3.87 -2.26 7.75
CA ASP A 3 -5.34 -2.28 7.80
C ASP A 3 -6.00 -1.24 6.90
N SER A 4 -5.45 -0.02 6.80
CA SER A 4 -5.98 0.98 5.87
C SER A 4 -5.78 0.59 4.41
N TYR A 5 -4.75 -0.21 4.09
CA TYR A 5 -4.55 -0.70 2.72
C TYR A 5 -5.60 -1.75 2.39
N ARG A 6 -5.86 -2.69 3.31
CA ARG A 6 -6.93 -3.67 3.17
C ARG A 6 -8.29 -2.99 2.97
N GLN A 7 -8.65 -2.05 3.85
CA GLN A 7 -9.93 -1.33 3.76
C GLN A 7 -10.05 -0.49 2.48
N PHE A 8 -8.96 0.11 2.00
CA PHE A 8 -8.92 0.80 0.72
C PHE A 8 -9.12 -0.17 -0.45
N GLN A 9 -8.47 -1.33 -0.41
CA GLN A 9 -8.59 -2.37 -1.44
C GLN A 9 -10.02 -2.93 -1.54
N GLU A 10 -10.67 -3.11 -0.39
CA GLU A 10 -12.07 -3.55 -0.24
C GLU A 10 -13.07 -2.47 -0.70
N GLY A 11 -12.63 -1.25 -0.94
CA GLY A 11 -13.51 -0.11 -1.22
C GLY A 11 -14.26 0.40 0.01
N ALA A 12 -13.95 -0.10 1.20
CA ALA A 12 -14.54 0.37 2.45
C ALA A 12 -14.06 1.80 2.78
N PHE A 13 -12.78 2.11 2.50
CA PHE A 13 -12.22 3.45 2.61
C PHE A 13 -11.89 4.01 1.23
N SER A 14 -12.12 5.31 1.02
CA SER A 14 -11.65 6.03 -0.17
C SER A 14 -10.17 6.47 -0.08
N TRP A 15 -9.54 6.17 1.05
CA TRP A 15 -8.21 6.64 1.45
C TRP A 15 -7.38 5.53 2.10
N PHE A 16 -6.06 5.74 2.15
CA PHE A 16 -5.13 4.90 2.91
C PHE A 16 -4.09 5.72 3.68
N PHE A 17 -3.44 5.14 4.69
CA PHE A 17 -2.39 5.83 5.44
C PHE A 17 -1.00 5.72 4.80
N SER A 18 -0.27 6.82 4.73
CA SER A 18 1.13 6.87 4.28
C SER A 18 1.96 7.81 5.14
N LYS A 19 3.26 7.55 5.28
CA LYS A 19 4.23 8.48 5.85
C LYS A 19 4.83 9.41 4.80
N ASN A 20 4.60 9.17 3.51
CA ASN A 20 5.21 9.94 2.43
C ASN A 20 4.51 11.30 2.23
N PRO A 21 5.14 12.43 2.60
CA PRO A 21 4.55 13.76 2.46
C PRO A 21 4.49 14.23 1.01
N ASN A 22 5.16 13.54 0.08
CA ASN A 22 5.26 13.95 -1.32
C ASN A 22 4.03 13.54 -2.14
N LEU A 23 3.11 12.76 -1.57
CA LEU A 23 1.89 12.35 -2.26
C LEU A 23 0.89 13.50 -2.39
N VAL A 24 0.20 13.54 -3.52
CA VAL A 24 -1.01 14.37 -3.72
C VAL A 24 -2.21 13.75 -3.02
N GLY A 25 -3.28 14.52 -2.82
CA GLY A 25 -4.48 14.04 -2.12
C GLY A 25 -4.26 13.74 -0.63
N LYS A 26 -3.16 14.24 -0.05
CA LYS A 26 -2.83 14.05 1.36
C LYS A 26 -3.64 14.98 2.27
N TYR A 27 -4.13 14.40 3.36
CA TYR A 27 -4.73 15.11 4.47
C TYR A 27 -3.99 14.74 5.75
N THR A 28 -3.90 15.69 6.68
CA THR A 28 -3.24 15.53 7.97
C THR A 28 -4.26 15.49 9.08
N ASN A 29 -3.89 14.82 10.18
CA ASN A 29 -4.67 14.90 11.39
C ASN A 29 -4.65 16.35 11.93
N VAL A 30 -5.75 16.77 12.57
CA VAL A 30 -5.79 18.03 13.32
C VAL A 30 -5.18 17.85 14.70
N SER A 31 -4.73 18.95 15.30
CA SER A 31 -4.09 18.94 16.62
C SER A 31 -5.04 18.48 17.73
N GLU A 32 -6.32 18.86 17.67
CA GLU A 32 -7.28 18.56 18.74
C GLU A 32 -8.69 18.24 18.21
N LEU A 33 -9.31 17.22 18.80
CA LEU A 33 -10.74 16.94 18.73
C LEU A 33 -11.22 16.55 20.13
N LYS A 34 -12.12 17.36 20.71
CA LYS A 34 -12.61 17.31 22.10
C LYS A 34 -14.10 17.60 22.20
N ASN A 35 -14.66 18.35 21.25
CA ASN A 35 -16.06 18.79 21.27
C ASN A 35 -16.67 18.89 19.86
N TRP A 36 -18.00 19.09 19.79
CA TRP A 36 -18.74 19.19 18.52
C TRP A 36 -18.38 20.41 17.69
N ASN A 37 -17.89 21.50 18.29
CA ASN A 37 -17.44 22.67 17.51
C ASN A 37 -16.16 22.35 16.73
N GLU A 38 -15.21 21.67 17.38
CA GLU A 38 -14.01 21.15 16.72
C GLU A 38 -14.34 20.09 15.68
N TRP A 39 -15.32 19.22 15.93
CA TRP A 39 -15.82 18.29 14.91
C TRP A 39 -16.35 19.02 13.68
N ARG A 40 -17.18 20.05 13.88
CA ARG A 40 -17.81 20.79 12.78
C ARG A 40 -16.80 21.57 11.95
N SER A 41 -15.70 22.05 12.56
CA SER A 41 -14.64 22.79 11.85
C SER A 41 -13.76 21.90 10.96
N LEU A 42 -13.80 20.57 11.14
CA LEU A 42 -13.10 19.64 10.25
C LEU A 42 -13.66 19.71 8.83
N ASN A 43 -12.76 19.58 7.85
CA ASN A 43 -13.17 19.39 6.46
C ASN A 43 -13.75 17.98 6.23
N THR A 44 -14.36 17.77 5.06
CA THR A 44 -15.04 16.52 4.70
C THR A 44 -14.12 15.31 4.81
N GLN A 45 -12.89 15.41 4.31
CA GLN A 45 -11.91 14.31 4.31
C GLN A 45 -11.44 13.95 5.73
N GLN A 46 -11.24 14.94 6.59
CA GLN A 46 -10.91 14.72 8.00
C GLN A 46 -12.06 14.02 8.74
N LYS A 47 -13.30 14.46 8.50
CA LYS A 47 -14.51 13.81 9.05
C LYS A 47 -14.62 12.37 8.56
N GLU A 48 -14.37 12.12 7.28
CA GLU A 48 -14.39 10.78 6.70
C GLU A 48 -13.34 9.86 7.35
N VAL A 49 -12.08 10.30 7.45
CA VAL A 49 -11.02 9.50 8.08
C VAL A 49 -11.38 9.15 9.52
N ILE A 50 -11.79 10.14 10.32
CA ILE A 50 -12.10 9.93 11.73
C ILE A 50 -13.38 9.11 11.89
N GLY A 51 -14.40 9.33 11.06
CA GLY A 51 -15.65 8.56 11.04
C GLY A 51 -15.42 7.09 10.69
N ASN A 52 -14.65 6.83 9.64
CA ASN A 52 -14.24 5.48 9.23
C ASN A 52 -13.48 4.76 10.35
N LEU A 53 -12.53 5.44 10.99
CA LEU A 53 -11.81 4.89 12.14
C LEU A 53 -12.76 4.62 13.33
N ALA A 54 -13.72 5.50 13.59
CA ALA A 54 -14.71 5.36 14.65
C ALA A 54 -15.76 4.27 14.39
N GLY A 55 -15.86 3.78 13.15
CA GLY A 55 -16.90 2.84 12.74
C GLY A 55 -18.31 3.45 12.85
N VAL A 56 -18.45 4.74 12.51
CA VAL A 56 -19.74 5.44 12.53
C VAL A 56 -20.18 5.78 11.12
N ASP A 57 -21.49 5.69 10.87
CA ASP A 57 -22.09 6.23 9.66
C ASP A 57 -22.25 7.75 9.80
N LEU A 58 -21.51 8.50 8.99
CA LEU A 58 -21.53 9.97 9.01
C LEU A 58 -22.88 10.55 8.60
N ASN A 59 -23.69 9.84 7.80
CA ASN A 59 -25.02 10.30 7.39
C ASN A 59 -26.05 10.16 8.51
N ALA A 60 -25.81 9.26 9.45
CA ALA A 60 -26.69 8.98 10.60
C ALA A 60 -26.10 9.47 11.94
N LEU A 61 -25.02 10.25 11.90
CA LEU A 61 -24.28 10.67 13.09
C LEU A 61 -25.05 11.71 13.91
N ALA A 62 -25.71 11.27 14.99
CA ALA A 62 -26.32 12.16 15.96
C ALA A 62 -25.28 12.81 16.89
N GLU A 63 -25.45 14.09 17.20
CA GLU A 63 -24.55 14.83 18.08
C GLU A 63 -24.79 14.53 19.58
N THR A 64 -24.28 13.38 20.04
CA THR A 64 -24.39 12.91 21.43
C THR A 64 -23.02 12.77 22.09
N ASN A 65 -22.96 12.75 23.43
CA ASN A 65 -21.68 12.55 24.14
C ASN A 65 -21.02 11.20 23.79
N THR A 66 -21.82 10.13 23.63
CA THR A 66 -21.31 8.80 23.23
C THR A 66 -20.67 8.82 21.83
N ASN A 67 -21.30 9.48 20.86
CA ASN A 67 -20.74 9.58 19.52
C ASN A 67 -19.50 10.48 19.48
N LEU A 68 -19.51 11.58 20.24
CA LEU A 68 -18.33 12.43 20.38
C LEU A 68 -17.14 11.64 20.94
N GLU A 69 -17.35 10.84 21.98
CA GLU A 69 -16.29 10.00 22.57
C GLU A 69 -15.69 9.01 21.57
N LYS A 70 -16.53 8.37 20.73
CA LYS A 70 -16.05 7.50 19.64
C LYS A 70 -15.16 8.25 18.67
N LEU A 71 -15.56 9.46 18.25
CA LEU A 71 -14.80 10.29 17.33
C LEU A 71 -13.47 10.76 17.94
N VAL A 72 -13.48 11.18 19.20
CA VAL A 72 -12.26 11.57 19.94
C VAL A 72 -11.29 10.38 20.05
N ASN A 73 -11.79 9.18 20.37
CA ASN A 73 -10.97 7.98 20.46
C ASN A 73 -10.47 7.51 19.08
N ALA A 74 -11.23 7.74 18.02
CA ALA A 74 -10.80 7.50 16.64
C ALA A 74 -9.73 8.49 16.17
N HIS A 75 -9.89 9.78 16.48
CA HIS A 75 -8.92 10.84 16.19
C HIS A 75 -7.53 10.52 16.77
N LYS A 76 -7.48 10.00 18.02
CA LYS A 76 -6.23 9.55 18.66
C LYS A 76 -5.54 8.38 17.93
N ARG A 77 -6.28 7.59 17.15
CA ARG A 77 -5.73 6.48 16.35
C ARG A 77 -5.15 6.93 15.01
N TRP A 78 -5.29 8.21 14.64
CA TRP A 78 -4.61 8.81 13.50
C TRP A 78 -3.35 9.55 13.98
N PRO A 79 -2.14 8.96 13.87
CA PRO A 79 -0.95 9.56 14.46
C PRO A 79 -0.51 10.82 13.70
N ILE A 80 0.10 11.77 14.42
CA ILE A 80 0.80 12.92 13.81
C ILE A 80 1.92 12.39 12.91
N GLY A 81 2.12 13.04 11.75
CA GLY A 81 3.10 12.62 10.75
C GLY A 81 2.65 11.44 9.88
N ILE A 82 1.40 10.99 10.02
CA ILE A 82 0.75 10.05 9.10
C ILE A 82 -0.29 10.81 8.29
N TYR A 83 -0.24 10.65 6.97
CA TYR A 83 -1.15 11.26 6.03
C TYR A 83 -2.24 10.27 5.61
N ALA A 84 -3.49 10.72 5.56
CA ALA A 84 -4.55 10.00 4.85
C ALA A 84 -4.52 10.45 3.39
N ILE A 85 -4.28 9.51 2.48
CA ILE A 85 -4.13 9.76 1.05
C ILE A 85 -5.42 9.36 0.34
N PHE A 86 -6.15 10.36 -0.16
CA PHE A 86 -7.32 10.16 -1.00
C PHE A 86 -6.87 9.97 -2.44
N TRP A 87 -6.88 8.73 -2.90
CA TRP A 87 -6.22 8.34 -4.15
C TRP A 87 -7.06 8.61 -5.41
N GLY A 88 -8.39 8.68 -5.25
CA GLY A 88 -9.38 9.00 -6.29
C GLY A 88 -9.63 7.89 -7.33
N SER A 89 -10.87 7.78 -7.83
CA SER A 89 -11.27 6.94 -8.98
C SER A 89 -11.11 7.64 -10.34
N GLU A 90 -10.93 8.96 -10.37
CA GLU A 90 -10.80 9.78 -11.59
C GLU A 90 -9.58 9.46 -12.46
N PHE A 91 -8.70 8.57 -12.00
CA PHE A 91 -7.41 8.28 -12.65
C PHE A 91 -7.18 6.79 -12.95
N GLY A 92 -8.26 6.01 -13.13
CA GLY A 92 -8.20 4.72 -13.84
C GLY A 92 -7.28 3.63 -13.25
N GLY A 93 -6.95 3.70 -11.95
CA GLY A 93 -6.19 2.68 -11.26
C GLY A 93 -7.12 1.90 -10.33
N GLY A 94 -7.27 0.60 -10.55
CA GLY A 94 -8.01 -0.27 -9.63
C GLY A 94 -7.49 -0.15 -8.20
N THR A 95 -8.29 -0.62 -7.23
CA THR A 95 -8.00 -0.57 -5.78
C THR A 95 -6.81 -1.44 -5.34
N TRP A 96 -5.98 -1.90 -6.27
CA TRP A 96 -4.84 -2.76 -6.01
C TRP A 96 -3.74 -2.00 -5.27
N THR A 97 -3.35 -2.52 -4.11
CA THR A 97 -2.43 -1.84 -3.18
C THR A 97 -0.96 -2.23 -3.37
N CYS A 98 -0.62 -3.00 -4.40
CA CYS A 98 0.73 -3.49 -4.64
C CYS A 98 1.75 -2.36 -4.82
N ASN A 99 1.42 -1.37 -5.65
CA ASN A 99 2.22 -0.18 -5.86
C ASN A 99 2.29 0.72 -4.60
N ILE A 100 1.18 0.84 -3.86
CA ILE A 100 1.13 1.60 -2.61
C ILE A 100 2.11 0.99 -1.59
N PHE A 101 2.07 -0.33 -1.43
CA PHE A 101 2.98 -1.04 -0.54
C PHE A 101 4.44 -0.85 -0.92
N VAL A 102 4.78 -1.07 -2.20
CA VAL A 102 6.15 -0.92 -2.70
C VAL A 102 6.63 0.53 -2.53
N GLY A 103 5.83 1.50 -2.94
CA GLY A 103 6.18 2.92 -2.86
C GLY A 103 6.35 3.43 -1.43
N GLU A 104 5.46 3.06 -0.50
CA GLU A 104 5.62 3.40 0.92
C GLU A 104 6.88 2.75 1.50
N SER A 105 7.12 1.48 1.20
CA SER A 105 8.30 0.76 1.69
C SER A 105 9.61 1.38 1.20
N LEU A 106 9.65 1.82 -0.06
CA LEU A 106 10.80 2.55 -0.62
C LEU A 106 10.98 3.89 0.10
N TYR A 107 9.90 4.63 0.34
CA TYR A 107 9.95 5.88 1.08
C TYR A 107 10.51 5.68 2.50
N LEU A 108 10.06 4.64 3.21
CA LEU A 108 10.58 4.28 4.54
C LEU A 108 12.05 3.83 4.52
N ALA A 109 12.52 3.33 3.37
CA ALA A 109 13.93 3.02 3.12
C ALA A 109 14.75 4.24 2.66
N GLY A 110 14.18 5.45 2.68
CA GLY A 110 14.87 6.69 2.28
C GLY A 110 14.87 6.96 0.78
N LYS A 111 14.08 6.22 -0.01
CA LYS A 111 13.97 6.38 -1.47
C LYS A 111 12.61 7.00 -1.82
N ASN A 112 12.60 8.24 -2.28
CA ASN A 112 11.37 8.88 -2.72
C ASN A 112 11.03 8.50 -4.17
N THR A 113 10.03 7.64 -4.36
CA THR A 113 9.60 7.16 -5.69
C THR A 113 8.17 7.61 -6.01
N VAL A 114 7.96 8.92 -6.00
CA VAL A 114 6.72 9.57 -6.44
C VAL A 114 6.90 10.03 -7.89
N ASN A 115 5.92 9.73 -8.74
CA ASN A 115 5.93 10.08 -10.16
C ASN A 115 5.52 11.55 -10.39
N GLY A 116 5.52 11.98 -11.65
CA GLY A 116 5.16 13.36 -12.02
C GLY A 116 3.74 13.79 -11.61
N ASP A 117 2.84 12.84 -11.41
CA ASP A 117 1.45 13.09 -10.98
C ASP A 117 1.29 13.12 -9.45
N GLY A 118 2.39 12.99 -8.71
CA GLY A 118 2.35 12.98 -7.25
C GLY A 118 1.86 11.66 -6.65
N LYS A 119 1.86 10.56 -7.42
CA LYS A 119 1.49 9.20 -6.98
C LYS A 119 2.68 8.26 -6.98
N TYR A 120 2.57 7.13 -6.30
CA TYR A 120 3.51 6.03 -6.50
C TYR A 120 3.39 5.46 -7.92
N TYR A 121 4.53 5.03 -8.47
CA TYR A 121 4.58 4.36 -9.77
C TYR A 121 3.72 3.08 -9.75
N SER A 122 2.85 2.92 -10.74
CA SER A 122 2.05 1.70 -10.90
C SER A 122 2.95 0.48 -11.20
N ALA A 123 2.43 -0.72 -10.99
CA ALA A 123 3.14 -1.96 -11.33
C ALA A 123 3.59 -1.96 -12.80
N MET A 124 2.74 -1.50 -13.72
CA MET A 124 3.05 -1.36 -15.14
C MET A 124 4.16 -0.33 -15.41
N GLN A 125 4.12 0.82 -14.73
CA GLN A 125 5.18 1.82 -14.88
C GLN A 125 6.54 1.29 -14.39
N ILE A 126 6.55 0.56 -13.27
CA ILE A 126 7.76 -0.12 -12.77
C ILE A 126 8.22 -1.18 -13.77
N HIS A 127 7.31 -2.02 -14.27
CA HIS A 127 7.59 -3.07 -15.25
C HIS A 127 8.29 -2.54 -16.52
N ASN A 128 7.95 -1.30 -16.91
CA ASN A 128 8.55 -0.60 -18.05
C ASN A 128 9.78 0.26 -17.69
N ASN A 129 10.37 0.09 -16.52
CA ASN A 129 11.52 0.86 -16.03
C ASN A 129 11.27 2.39 -15.98
N GLY A 130 10.05 2.80 -15.64
CA GLY A 130 9.70 4.21 -15.56
C GLY A 130 10.45 4.92 -14.41
N GLY A 131 10.85 6.17 -14.60
CA GLY A 131 11.45 6.97 -13.51
C GLY A 131 12.76 6.37 -12.96
N PRO A 132 12.88 6.14 -11.64
CA PRO A 132 14.14 5.68 -11.03
C PRO A 132 14.41 4.18 -11.17
N PHE A 133 13.45 3.38 -11.66
CA PHE A 133 13.57 1.93 -11.71
C PHE A 133 14.51 1.48 -12.84
N LYS A 134 15.44 0.57 -12.52
CA LYS A 134 16.42 0.01 -13.48
C LYS A 134 16.34 -1.50 -13.52
N ALA A 135 16.29 -2.06 -14.72
CA ALA A 135 16.28 -3.50 -14.94
C ALA A 135 17.46 -4.21 -14.27
N VAL A 136 17.17 -5.36 -13.68
CA VAL A 136 18.13 -6.28 -13.04
C VAL A 136 17.99 -7.65 -13.69
N ALA A 137 19.12 -8.28 -14.03
CA ALA A 137 19.11 -9.67 -14.49
C ALA A 137 18.78 -10.60 -13.32
N ALA A 138 18.06 -11.70 -13.57
CA ALA A 138 17.67 -12.66 -12.53
C ALA A 138 18.86 -13.16 -11.68
N LYS A 139 20.00 -13.42 -12.31
CA LYS A 139 21.25 -13.84 -11.64
C LYS A 139 21.80 -12.81 -10.63
N ASP A 140 21.43 -11.54 -10.79
CA ASP A 140 21.89 -10.42 -9.97
C ASP A 140 20.81 -9.99 -8.95
N LEU A 141 19.74 -10.78 -8.79
CA LEU A 141 18.64 -10.50 -7.88
C LEU A 141 19.10 -10.49 -6.42
N LYS A 142 18.72 -9.44 -5.69
CA LYS A 142 19.05 -9.24 -4.27
C LYS A 142 17.82 -8.87 -3.47
N ARG A 143 17.89 -9.11 -2.16
CA ARG A 143 16.93 -8.56 -1.20
C ARG A 143 16.82 -7.03 -1.38
N GLY A 144 15.59 -6.52 -1.39
CA GLY A 144 15.28 -5.12 -1.61
C GLY A 144 15.09 -4.73 -3.08
N HIS A 145 15.44 -5.59 -4.02
CA HIS A 145 14.99 -5.43 -5.40
C HIS A 145 13.48 -5.62 -5.50
N ILE A 146 12.92 -5.15 -6.59
CA ILE A 146 11.49 -5.21 -6.87
C ILE A 146 11.26 -6.22 -7.97
N VAL A 147 10.24 -7.05 -7.84
CA VAL A 147 9.76 -7.91 -8.91
C VAL A 147 8.42 -7.39 -9.40
N THR A 148 8.24 -7.40 -10.72
CA THR A 148 6.95 -7.16 -11.37
C THR A 148 6.54 -8.40 -12.13
N MET A 149 5.26 -8.76 -12.03
CA MET A 149 4.70 -9.90 -12.75
C MET A 149 4.69 -9.65 -14.28
N HIS A 150 4.59 -10.74 -15.04
CA HIS A 150 4.83 -10.77 -16.50
C HIS A 150 4.10 -9.71 -17.34
N ASP A 151 2.91 -9.31 -16.94
CA ASP A 151 2.04 -8.35 -17.62
C ASP A 151 2.05 -6.95 -16.96
N GLY A 152 2.91 -6.72 -15.98
CA GLY A 152 2.93 -5.48 -15.20
C GLY A 152 1.68 -5.28 -14.34
N SER A 153 0.87 -6.32 -14.09
CA SER A 153 -0.32 -6.23 -13.23
C SER A 153 0.00 -6.06 -11.76
N HIS A 154 1.15 -6.58 -11.32
CA HIS A 154 1.48 -6.68 -9.89
C HIS A 154 2.97 -6.49 -9.62
N THR A 155 3.29 -5.97 -8.42
CA THR A 155 4.65 -5.62 -8.02
C THR A 155 4.89 -5.90 -6.54
N GLU A 156 6.10 -6.35 -6.20
CA GLU A 156 6.48 -6.76 -4.84
C GLU A 156 7.95 -6.52 -4.56
N ILE A 157 8.32 -6.51 -3.27
CA ILE A 157 9.71 -6.39 -2.82
C ILE A 157 10.27 -7.78 -2.55
N VAL A 158 11.42 -8.08 -3.12
CA VAL A 158 12.16 -9.31 -2.87
C VAL A 158 12.76 -9.28 -1.47
N THR A 159 12.49 -10.30 -0.66
CA THR A 159 12.96 -10.43 0.72
C THR A 159 14.10 -11.43 0.88
N LYS A 160 14.24 -12.38 -0.05
CA LYS A 160 15.29 -13.42 -0.02
C LYS A 160 15.66 -13.89 -1.42
N THR A 161 16.96 -14.04 -1.70
CA THR A 161 17.51 -14.48 -3.00
C THR A 161 18.71 -15.42 -2.83
N PRO A 162 19.03 -16.24 -3.84
CA PRO A 162 18.18 -17.27 -4.43
C PRO A 162 18.02 -18.47 -3.48
N LEU A 163 16.89 -19.16 -3.55
CA LEU A 163 16.68 -20.45 -2.90
C LEU A 163 17.25 -21.54 -3.82
N LYS A 164 18.51 -21.92 -3.64
CA LYS A 164 19.08 -23.08 -4.34
C LYS A 164 18.41 -24.36 -3.85
N PHE A 165 17.56 -24.98 -4.66
CA PHE A 165 17.07 -26.34 -4.43
C PHE A 165 17.65 -27.27 -5.49
N LEU A 166 18.06 -28.47 -5.07
CA LEU A 166 18.76 -29.45 -5.91
C LEU A 166 18.00 -29.89 -7.18
N LEU A 167 16.70 -29.59 -7.30
CA LEU A 167 15.80 -30.07 -8.35
C LEU A 167 14.74 -29.03 -8.79
N ALA A 168 14.87 -27.76 -8.39
CA ALA A 168 13.94 -26.68 -8.77
C ALA A 168 14.71 -25.37 -8.99
N ASP A 169 14.22 -24.57 -9.94
CA ASP A 169 14.81 -23.29 -10.36
C ASP A 169 15.05 -22.30 -9.20
N ASP A 170 15.93 -21.32 -9.44
CA ASP A 170 16.36 -20.26 -8.50
C ASP A 170 15.17 -19.41 -7.98
N GLY A 171 14.41 -19.93 -7.03
CA GLY A 171 13.25 -19.25 -6.45
C GLY A 171 13.61 -18.10 -5.52
N PHE A 172 12.64 -17.22 -5.22
CA PHE A 172 12.81 -16.14 -4.25
C PHE A 172 11.61 -15.99 -3.31
N CYS A 173 11.79 -15.20 -2.25
CA CYS A 173 10.69 -14.77 -1.39
C CYS A 173 10.42 -13.30 -1.59
N SER A 174 9.15 -12.89 -1.47
CA SER A 174 8.72 -11.52 -1.65
C SER A 174 7.60 -11.11 -0.69
N ILE A 175 7.49 -9.80 -0.49
CA ILE A 175 6.47 -9.14 0.32
C ILE A 175 5.82 -8.02 -0.49
N GLY A 176 4.51 -7.87 -0.36
CA GLY A 176 3.75 -6.89 -1.13
C GLY A 176 2.36 -6.66 -0.53
N GLY A 177 1.63 -5.71 -1.11
CA GLY A 177 0.18 -5.57 -0.94
C GLY A 177 -0.55 -6.07 -2.18
N GLY A 178 -1.86 -6.32 -2.10
CA GLY A 178 -2.67 -6.57 -3.31
C GLY A 178 -2.69 -7.99 -3.87
N ARG A 179 -2.15 -9.00 -3.18
CA ARG A 179 -2.34 -10.42 -3.58
C ARG A 179 -3.78 -10.88 -3.32
N SER A 180 -4.17 -10.79 -2.05
CA SER A 180 -5.49 -11.02 -1.50
C SER A 180 -5.63 -10.18 -0.24
N LEU A 181 -6.83 -10.12 0.35
CA LEU A 181 -7.10 -9.28 1.52
C LEU A 181 -6.38 -9.76 2.79
N ASP A 182 -6.12 -11.06 2.89
CA ASP A 182 -5.45 -11.74 4.00
C ASP A 182 -3.92 -11.83 3.85
N GLU A 183 -3.38 -11.50 2.67
CA GLU A 183 -1.94 -11.61 2.37
C GLU A 183 -1.19 -10.26 2.33
N MET A 184 -1.84 -9.17 2.75
CA MET A 184 -1.24 -7.83 2.82
C MET A 184 -0.01 -7.81 3.74
N GLY A 185 1.18 -7.55 3.18
CA GLY A 185 2.42 -7.49 3.95
C GLY A 185 2.91 -8.86 4.45
N VAL A 186 2.41 -9.96 3.90
CA VAL A 186 2.87 -11.32 4.24
C VAL A 186 4.02 -11.72 3.31
N VAL A 187 5.12 -12.24 3.87
CA VAL A 187 6.21 -12.80 3.06
C VAL A 187 5.75 -14.14 2.50
N LYS A 188 5.92 -14.34 1.19
CA LYS A 188 5.65 -15.62 0.52
C LYS A 188 6.85 -15.99 -0.36
N CYS A 189 7.21 -17.26 -0.35
CA CYS A 189 8.29 -17.82 -1.14
C CYS A 189 7.75 -18.67 -2.30
N ASP A 190 8.55 -18.86 -3.34
CA ASP A 190 8.34 -19.98 -4.26
C ASP A 190 8.36 -21.29 -3.47
N SER A 191 7.34 -22.14 -3.66
CA SER A 191 7.25 -23.44 -2.98
C SER A 191 8.21 -24.44 -3.60
N SER A 192 9.04 -25.07 -2.78
CA SER A 192 10.03 -26.08 -3.17
C SER A 192 9.49 -27.53 -3.19
N SER A 193 8.21 -27.77 -3.45
CA SER A 193 7.64 -29.13 -3.38
C SER A 193 6.54 -29.39 -4.42
N THR A 194 6.90 -30.18 -5.43
CA THR A 194 6.13 -31.32 -5.99
C THR A 194 4.60 -31.18 -6.10
N PHE A 195 4.11 -31.12 -7.35
CA PHE A 195 2.76 -31.50 -7.80
C PHE A 195 1.54 -30.62 -7.43
N SER A 196 1.71 -29.44 -6.83
CA SER A 196 0.62 -28.44 -6.71
C SER A 196 1.12 -27.04 -7.08
N GLY A 197 1.02 -26.72 -8.37
CA GLY A 197 1.53 -25.50 -9.00
C GLY A 197 0.72 -24.24 -8.71
N ASP A 198 0.69 -23.76 -7.47
CA ASP A 198 -0.14 -22.58 -7.13
C ASP A 198 0.63 -21.25 -7.09
N ARG A 199 1.96 -21.25 -7.29
CA ARG A 199 2.72 -20.00 -7.47
C ARG A 199 3.91 -20.17 -8.40
N GLU A 200 3.69 -20.02 -9.70
CA GLU A 200 4.79 -19.81 -10.65
C GLU A 200 5.24 -18.34 -10.60
N ILE A 201 6.05 -17.96 -9.58
CA ILE A 201 6.88 -16.75 -9.70
C ILE A 201 8.08 -16.99 -10.62
N ASN A 202 8.23 -18.23 -11.09
CA ASN A 202 9.14 -18.61 -12.15
C ASN A 202 8.40 -18.83 -13.48
N ASN A 203 7.64 -17.81 -13.89
CA ASN A 203 7.45 -17.58 -15.30
C ASN A 203 8.69 -16.82 -15.79
N SER A 204 9.32 -17.28 -16.87
CA SER A 204 10.43 -16.63 -17.59
C SER A 204 10.20 -15.15 -17.98
N ASN A 205 9.03 -14.57 -17.68
CA ASN A 205 8.59 -13.24 -18.04
C ASN A 205 8.50 -12.25 -16.86
N ASN A 206 8.83 -12.67 -15.62
CA ASN A 206 8.96 -11.70 -14.52
C ASN A 206 10.14 -10.75 -14.78
N LYS A 207 9.96 -9.48 -14.42
CA LYS A 207 11.03 -8.47 -14.50
C LYS A 207 11.47 -8.04 -13.12
N TYR A 208 12.76 -7.83 -12.97
CA TYR A 208 13.38 -7.41 -11.72
C TYR A 208 13.95 -6.01 -11.85
N HIS A 209 13.87 -5.25 -10.78
CA HIS A 209 14.21 -3.83 -10.78
C HIS A 209 15.00 -3.46 -9.54
N SER A 210 15.96 -2.58 -9.72
CA SER A 210 16.60 -1.80 -8.66
C SER A 210 16.09 -0.37 -8.67
N VAL A 211 16.30 0.36 -7.58
CA VAL A 211 15.97 1.77 -7.40
C VAL A 211 17.21 2.51 -6.95
#